data_AF-A0A1F2JPT9-F1
#
_entry.id   AF-A0A1F2JPT9-F1
#
_cell.length_a   1.000
_cell.length_b   1.000
_cell.length_c   1.000
_cell.angle_alpha   90.00
_cell.angle_beta   90.00
_cell.angle_gamma   90.00
#
_symmetry.space_group_name_H-M   'P 1'
#
loop_
_entity.id
_entity.type
_entity.pdbx_description
1 polymer ?
#
loop_
_entity_poly.entity_id
_entity_poly.type
_entity_poly.pdbx_seq_one_letter_code
_entity_poly.pdbx_strand_id
1 'polypeptide(L)'
;MLTKFLNNYGYMILGGAMIIGFSAFKGAEAYAGKKLDPVTIYFHGSTSSSSDVQNQSLWTETPNDEDCGSGNNAACAMEADASDLTGTPGSRSLNPSRITLNANAVGSQFIPSKNTAASNPSSQPISPINKL
;
A
#
# COMPACT_ATOMS: atom_id res chain seq x y z
N MET A 1 -56.60 8.95 20.51
CA MET A 1 -55.80 9.48 19.39
C MET A 1 -54.32 9.39 19.75
N LEU A 2 -53.74 8.20 19.71
CA LEU A 2 -52.36 7.91 20.12
C LEU A 2 -51.50 7.47 18.91
N THR A 3 -51.79 8.04 17.73
CA THR A 3 -51.16 7.62 16.46
C THR A 3 -50.75 8.79 15.57
N LYS A 4 -50.67 10.02 16.11
CA LYS A 4 -50.32 11.23 15.34
C LYS A 4 -49.04 11.94 15.76
N PHE A 5 -48.18 11.31 16.57
CA PHE A 5 -46.87 11.87 16.90
C PHE A 5 -45.69 11.24 16.13
N LEU A 6 -45.93 10.19 15.35
CA LEU A 6 -44.85 9.42 14.71
C LEU A 6 -44.54 9.77 13.25
N ASN A 7 -45.03 10.90 12.72
CA ASN A 7 -44.99 11.15 11.27
C ASN A 7 -44.33 12.47 10.81
N ASN A 8 -43.38 13.04 11.56
CA ASN A 8 -42.56 14.09 10.94
C ASN A 8 -41.12 14.27 11.47
N TYR A 9 -40.69 13.50 12.48
CA TYR A 9 -39.33 13.62 13.04
C TYR A 9 -38.47 12.36 12.89
N GLY A 10 -39.01 11.26 12.35
CA GLY A 10 -38.29 9.99 12.20
C GLY A 10 -37.23 9.97 11.10
N TYR A 11 -37.31 10.85 10.10
CA TYR A 11 -36.40 10.84 8.95
C TYR A 11 -35.18 11.76 9.09
N MET A 12 -35.15 12.62 10.12
CA MET A 12 -34.01 13.54 10.31
C MET A 12 -32.89 12.96 11.18
N ILE A 13 -33.13 11.83 11.87
CA ILE A 13 -32.11 11.14 12.68
C ILE A 13 -31.30 10.12 11.85
N LEU A 14 -31.82 9.66 10.70
CA LEU A 14 -31.05 8.77 9.80
C LEU A 14 -30.02 9.52 8.92
N GLY A 15 -30.23 10.82 8.66
CA GLY A 15 -29.31 11.63 7.85
C GLY A 15 -28.03 12.05 8.58
N GLY A 16 -28.06 12.13 9.92
CA GLY A 16 -26.92 12.58 10.73
C GLY A 16 -25.85 11.51 10.98
N ALA A 17 -26.20 10.23 10.89
CA ALA A 17 -25.29 9.12 11.23
C ALA A 17 -24.40 8.64 10.06
N MET A 18 -24.67 9.06 8.82
CA MET A 18 -23.85 8.65 7.66
C MET A 18 -22.63 9.55 7.38
N ILE A 19 -22.55 10.75 7.97
CA ILE A 19 -21.41 11.67 7.74
C ILE A 19 -20.16 11.25 8.55
N ILE A 20 -20.29 10.33 9.50
CA ILE A 20 -19.15 9.73 10.24
C ILE A 20 -18.72 8.38 9.60
N GLY A 21 -19.26 8.02 8.42
CA GLY A 21 -18.92 6.77 7.73
C GLY A 21 -17.71 6.85 6.80
N PHE A 22 -17.32 8.05 6.34
CA PHE A 22 -16.26 8.22 5.32
C PHE A 22 -15.05 9.04 5.79
N SER A 23 -14.99 9.43 7.06
CA SER A 23 -13.79 10.07 7.65
C SER A 23 -12.91 9.09 8.46
N ALA A 24 -13.37 7.86 8.68
CA ALA A 24 -12.61 6.83 9.40
C ALA A 24 -11.46 6.21 8.58
N PHE A 25 -11.34 6.51 7.28
CA PHE A 25 -10.22 6.06 6.44
C PHE A 25 -9.11 7.11 6.26
N LYS A 26 -9.04 8.14 7.11
CA LYS A 26 -7.96 9.14 7.03
C LYS A 26 -7.13 9.33 8.31
N GLY A 27 -7.40 8.59 9.39
CA GLY A 27 -6.74 8.83 10.69
C GLY A 27 -6.58 7.65 11.64
N ALA A 28 -7.08 6.45 11.32
CA ALA A 28 -6.88 5.27 12.18
C ALA A 28 -5.51 4.58 12.00
N GLU A 29 -4.68 5.06 11.08
CA GLU A 29 -3.27 4.68 10.93
C GLU A 29 -2.34 5.88 11.15
N ALA A 30 -2.73 6.77 12.07
CA ALA A 30 -1.74 7.28 13.01
C ALA A 30 -1.22 6.08 13.84
N TYR A 31 -0.35 5.25 13.23
CA TYR A 31 0.43 4.24 13.93
C TYR A 31 1.25 4.95 15.01
N ALA A 32 0.75 4.87 16.24
CA ALA A 32 1.39 5.17 17.50
C ALA A 32 2.93 5.37 17.43
N GLY A 33 3.36 6.61 17.21
CA GLY A 33 4.66 7.14 17.66
C GLY A 33 5.94 6.71 16.95
N LYS A 34 5.91 5.88 15.91
CA LYS A 34 7.09 5.65 15.05
C LYS A 34 6.98 6.58 13.85
N LYS A 35 7.92 7.52 13.73
CA LYS A 35 8.13 8.30 12.50
C LYS A 35 8.39 7.29 11.39
N LEU A 36 7.35 6.96 10.62
CA LEU A 36 7.52 6.28 9.34
C LEU A 36 8.37 7.22 8.50
N ASP A 37 9.54 6.75 8.11
CA ASP A 37 10.37 7.41 7.12
C ASP A 37 10.20 6.60 5.84
N PRO A 38 9.06 6.76 5.14
CA PRO A 38 8.78 6.00 3.94
C PRO A 38 9.81 6.37 2.88
N VAL A 39 10.37 5.33 2.28
CA VAL A 39 11.36 5.41 1.22
C VAL A 39 10.72 4.83 -0.03
N THR A 40 10.75 5.60 -1.11
CA THR A 40 10.32 5.10 -2.42
C THR A 40 11.37 4.15 -2.97
N ILE A 41 10.93 2.96 -3.36
CA ILE A 41 11.72 1.98 -4.08
C ILE A 41 11.07 1.68 -5.41
N TYR A 42 11.87 1.57 -6.45
CA TYR A 42 11.51 1.41 -7.84
C TYR A 42 11.79 -0.01 -8.30
N PHE A 43 10.94 -0.50 -9.18
CA PHE A 43 11.04 -1.82 -9.78
C PHE A 43 11.87 -1.78 -11.06
N HIS A 44 12.80 -2.72 -11.19
CA HIS A 44 13.73 -2.83 -12.33
C HIS A 44 13.55 -4.12 -13.14
N GLY A 45 12.48 -4.87 -12.88
CA GLY A 45 12.16 -6.13 -13.58
C GLY A 45 11.03 -6.00 -14.60
N SER A 46 10.58 -7.14 -15.12
CA SER A 46 9.40 -7.18 -15.99
C SER A 46 8.11 -7.29 -15.20
N THR A 47 7.16 -6.36 -15.40
CA THR A 47 5.84 -6.40 -14.72
C THR A 47 4.99 -7.59 -15.14
N SER A 48 5.31 -8.25 -16.25
CA SER A 48 4.63 -9.47 -16.72
C SER A 48 5.26 -10.75 -16.19
N SER A 49 6.34 -10.64 -15.40
CA SER A 49 7.00 -11.77 -14.75
C SER A 49 6.67 -11.77 -13.26
N SER A 50 5.95 -12.80 -12.80
CA SER A 50 5.64 -12.96 -11.38
C SER A 50 6.89 -13.15 -10.54
N SER A 51 7.89 -13.88 -11.05
CA SER A 51 9.17 -14.10 -10.37
C SER A 51 9.97 -12.82 -10.23
N ASP A 52 9.88 -11.91 -11.20
CA ASP A 52 10.58 -10.63 -11.12
C ASP A 52 9.93 -9.75 -10.05
N VAL A 53 8.59 -9.62 -10.07
CA VAL A 53 7.85 -8.83 -9.08
C VAL A 53 8.08 -9.35 -7.65
N GLN A 54 8.25 -10.66 -7.48
CA GLN A 54 8.57 -11.28 -6.19
C GLN A 54 10.01 -11.06 -5.73
N ASN A 55 10.93 -10.75 -6.65
CA ASN A 55 12.35 -10.62 -6.35
C ASN A 55 12.68 -9.26 -5.72
N GLN A 56 12.93 -9.27 -4.42
CA GLN A 56 13.29 -8.12 -3.60
C GLN A 56 14.50 -7.34 -4.11
N SER A 57 15.43 -8.01 -4.79
CA SER A 57 16.64 -7.36 -5.33
C SER A 57 16.35 -6.46 -6.52
N LEU A 58 15.20 -6.64 -7.18
CA LEU A 58 14.73 -5.79 -8.28
C LEU A 58 13.96 -4.56 -7.78
N TRP A 59 13.77 -4.44 -6.47
CA TRP A 59 13.14 -3.30 -5.82
C TRP A 59 14.19 -2.48 -5.07
N THR A 60 14.60 -1.35 -5.66
CA THR A 60 15.73 -0.54 -5.16
C THR A 60 15.39 0.93 -5.07
N GLU A 61 16.09 1.69 -4.23
CA GLU A 61 15.92 3.16 -4.18
C GLU A 61 16.35 3.89 -5.44
N THR A 62 17.15 3.24 -6.29
CA THR A 62 17.59 3.83 -7.54
C THR A 62 16.37 4.00 -8.44
N PRO A 63 16.09 5.23 -8.93
CA PRO A 63 15.00 5.46 -9.87
C PRO A 63 15.12 4.54 -11.08
N ASN A 64 14.00 3.99 -11.53
CA ASN A 64 13.93 3.41 -12.88
C ASN A 64 13.71 4.55 -13.89
N ASP A 65 14.03 4.31 -15.17
CA ASP A 65 13.78 5.26 -16.26
C ASP A 65 12.28 5.30 -16.68
N GLU A 66 11.38 4.89 -15.78
CA GLU A 66 9.94 4.72 -16.04
C GLU A 66 9.13 5.80 -15.32
N ASP A 67 8.07 6.30 -15.97
CA ASP A 67 7.13 7.21 -15.30
C ASP A 67 6.11 6.41 -14.48
N CYS A 68 6.40 6.25 -13.19
CA CYS A 68 5.50 5.60 -12.23
C CYS A 68 4.26 6.45 -11.85
N GLY A 69 4.10 7.64 -12.43
CA GLY A 69 2.99 8.56 -12.17
C GLY A 69 1.82 8.44 -13.15
N SER A 70 2.06 7.90 -14.36
CA SER A 70 1.13 7.93 -15.51
C SER A 70 0.33 6.64 -15.73
N GLY A 71 0.52 5.60 -14.92
CA GLY A 71 -0.42 4.48 -14.79
C GLY A 71 -0.35 3.35 -15.82
N ASN A 72 0.81 3.12 -16.43
CA ASN A 72 0.99 2.00 -17.37
C ASN A 72 1.78 0.80 -16.79
N ASN A 73 2.30 0.90 -15.57
CA ASN A 73 3.15 -0.14 -14.96
C ASN A 73 2.58 -0.62 -13.62
N ALA A 74 2.05 -1.85 -13.60
CA ALA A 74 1.41 -2.45 -12.43
C ALA A 74 2.38 -2.70 -11.25
N ALA A 75 3.68 -2.87 -11.53
CA ALA A 75 4.73 -2.90 -10.53
C ALA A 75 5.79 -1.87 -10.93
N CYS A 76 5.60 -0.60 -10.52
CA CYS A 76 6.52 0.48 -10.92
C CYS A 76 7.36 0.99 -9.76
N ALA A 77 6.69 1.42 -8.69
CA ALA A 77 7.34 1.85 -7.46
C ALA A 77 6.46 1.50 -6.26
N MET A 78 7.04 1.50 -5.07
CA MET A 78 6.29 1.36 -3.82
C MET A 78 7.00 2.09 -2.68
N GLU A 79 6.23 2.41 -1.65
CA GLU A 79 6.78 2.94 -0.40
C GLU A 79 7.04 1.79 0.57
N ALA A 80 8.24 1.79 1.14
CA ALA A 80 8.66 0.87 2.20
C ALA A 80 9.31 1.66 3.34
N ASP A 81 9.24 1.14 4.56
CA ASP A 81 9.93 1.76 5.69
C ASP A 81 11.44 1.57 5.56
N ALA A 82 12.23 2.59 5.91
CA ALA A 82 13.68 2.54 5.88
C ALA A 82 14.29 1.35 6.64
N SER A 83 13.65 0.86 7.71
CA SER A 83 14.12 -0.30 8.49
C SER A 83 13.89 -1.65 7.81
N ASP A 84 13.13 -1.67 6.72
CA ASP A 84 12.86 -2.86 5.91
C ASP A 84 13.74 -2.94 4.67
N LEU A 85 14.65 -1.98 4.53
CA LEU A 85 15.64 -1.92 3.48
C LEU A 85 17.01 -2.38 3.99
N THR A 86 17.85 -2.86 3.07
CA THR A 86 19.23 -3.27 3.33
C THR A 86 20.18 -2.59 2.33
N GLY A 87 21.41 -2.33 2.75
CA GLY A 87 22.42 -1.63 1.94
C GLY A 87 22.63 -0.16 2.34
N THR A 88 23.19 0.63 1.43
CA THR A 88 23.56 2.04 1.66
C THR A 88 22.45 2.98 1.15
N PRO A 89 22.05 4.02 1.90
CA PRO A 89 21.03 4.99 1.47
C PRO A 89 21.28 5.54 0.05
N GLY A 90 20.24 5.56 -0.77
CA GLY A 90 20.31 5.92 -2.20
C GLY A 90 20.59 4.71 -3.12
N SER A 91 20.85 3.53 -2.56
CA SER A 91 21.02 2.28 -3.31
C SER A 91 20.55 1.07 -2.50
N ARG A 92 19.67 1.28 -1.50
CA ARG A 92 19.13 0.18 -0.71
C ARG A 92 18.16 -0.65 -1.54
N SER A 93 18.05 -1.93 -1.19
CA SER A 93 17.03 -2.83 -1.71
C SER A 93 16.15 -3.34 -0.58
N LEU A 94 15.02 -3.97 -0.92
CA LEU A 94 14.21 -4.66 0.09
C LEU A 94 15.04 -5.74 0.80
N ASN A 95 14.88 -5.81 2.13
CA ASN A 95 15.49 -6.85 2.94
C ASN A 95 14.60 -8.11 2.94
N PRO A 96 15.03 -9.24 2.33
CA PRO A 96 14.21 -10.45 2.24
C PRO A 96 13.91 -11.10 3.60
N SER A 97 14.71 -10.81 4.64
CA SER A 97 14.42 -11.28 6.00
C SER A 97 13.30 -10.51 6.68
N ARG A 98 12.93 -9.33 6.15
CA ARG A 98 11.93 -8.40 6.70
C ARG A 98 10.66 -8.34 5.87
N ILE A 99 10.83 -8.32 4.55
CA ILE A 99 9.76 -8.23 3.56
C ILE A 99 9.96 -9.29 2.50
N THR A 100 8.89 -10.04 2.30
CA THR A 100 8.73 -11.00 1.20
C THR A 100 7.50 -10.61 0.40
N LEU A 101 7.58 -10.73 -0.92
CA LEU A 101 6.54 -10.27 -1.82
C LEU A 101 5.81 -11.46 -2.46
N ASN A 102 4.52 -11.25 -2.72
CA ASN A 102 3.72 -12.01 -3.64
C ASN A 102 3.48 -11.17 -4.90
N ALA A 103 3.27 -11.84 -6.03
CA ALA A 103 2.85 -11.21 -7.27
C ALA A 103 1.37 -11.54 -7.51
N ASN A 104 0.52 -10.52 -7.58
CA ASN A 104 -0.92 -10.66 -7.81
C ASN A 104 -1.23 -10.25 -9.23
N ALA A 105 -1.83 -11.14 -10.02
CA ALA A 105 -2.14 -10.87 -11.41
C ALA A 105 -3.22 -9.78 -11.55
N VAL A 106 -2.96 -8.82 -12.43
CA VAL A 106 -3.94 -7.84 -12.90
C VAL A 106 -3.79 -7.70 -14.41
N GLY A 107 -4.74 -8.25 -15.16
CA GLY A 107 -4.63 -8.36 -16.61
C GLY A 107 -3.44 -9.25 -17.02
N SER A 108 -2.51 -8.70 -17.80
CA SER A 108 -1.26 -9.35 -18.25
C SER A 108 -0.03 -8.95 -17.42
N GLN A 109 -0.22 -8.24 -16.31
CA GLN A 109 0.84 -7.75 -15.43
C GLN A 109 0.60 -8.21 -13.99
N PHE A 110 1.57 -7.93 -13.11
CA PHE A 110 1.55 -8.30 -11.70
C PHE A 110 1.76 -7.08 -10.80
N ILE A 111 1.06 -7.07 -9.67
CA ILE A 111 1.20 -6.10 -8.59
C ILE A 111 1.89 -6.77 -7.40
N PRO A 112 2.90 -6.15 -6.76
CA PRO A 112 3.46 -6.66 -5.52
C PRO A 112 2.45 -6.56 -4.38
N SER A 113 2.38 -7.58 -3.53
CA SER A 113 1.80 -7.46 -2.19
C SER A 113 2.72 -8.11 -1.17
N LYS A 114 2.67 -7.62 0.07
CA LYS A 114 3.45 -8.20 1.15
C LYS A 114 2.92 -9.59 1.49
N ASN A 115 3.84 -10.53 1.69
CA ASN A 115 3.55 -11.86 2.20
C ASN A 115 4.11 -12.02 3.63
N THR A 116 3.68 -13.08 4.32
CA THR A 116 4.02 -13.35 5.74
C THR A 116 5.17 -14.35 5.93
N ALA A 117 5.84 -14.77 4.85
CA ALA A 117 6.89 -15.79 4.86
C ALA A 117 8.28 -15.26 5.27
N ALA A 118 8.45 -13.96 5.48
CA ALA A 118 9.69 -13.38 5.97
C ALA A 118 10.05 -13.92 7.37
N SER A 119 11.34 -14.16 7.61
CA SER A 119 11.82 -14.72 8.88
C SER A 119 11.63 -13.78 10.08
N ASN A 120 11.57 -12.48 9.85
CA ASN A 120 11.31 -11.44 10.85
C ASN A 120 10.39 -10.37 10.22
N PRO A 121 9.10 -10.68 10.02
CA PRO A 121 8.23 -9.88 9.19
C PRO A 121 8.03 -8.49 9.80
N SER A 122 8.22 -7.46 8.99
CA SER A 122 7.93 -6.10 9.39
C SER A 122 6.45 -5.92 9.75
N SER A 123 6.16 -5.08 10.74
CA SER A 123 4.79 -4.68 11.07
C SER A 123 4.27 -3.59 10.14
N GLN A 124 5.16 -2.93 9.38
CA GLN A 124 4.80 -1.80 8.53
C GLN A 124 4.13 -2.27 7.23
N PRO A 125 3.11 -1.56 6.74
CA PRO A 125 2.56 -1.82 5.42
C PRO A 125 3.59 -1.51 4.33
N ILE A 126 3.43 -2.15 3.17
CA ILE A 126 4.00 -1.63 1.92
C ILE A 126 2.88 -0.99 1.13
N SER A 127 3.16 0.12 0.47
CA SER A 127 2.18 0.84 -0.34
C SER A 127 2.63 0.86 -1.79
N PRO A 128 2.16 -0.09 -2.62
CA PRO A 128 2.43 -0.08 -4.05
C PRO A 128 1.90 1.21 -4.69
N ILE A 129 2.76 1.94 -5.39
CA ILE A 129 2.38 3.09 -6.19
C ILE A 129 1.94 2.54 -7.54
N ASN A 130 0.71 2.07 -7.58
CA ASN A 130 0.09 1.52 -8.77
C ASN A 130 -1.06 2.44 -9.17
N LYS A 131 -1.06 2.88 -10.43
CA LYS A 131 -2.27 3.40 -11.07
C LYS A 131 -2.59 2.42 -12.20
N LEU A 132 -3.71 1.72 -12.06
CA LEU A 132 -4.33 0.93 -13.12
C LEU A 132 -5.47 1.74 -13.75
#